data_AF-A0AA39J9N7-F1
#
_entry.id   AF-A0AA39J9N7-F1
#
_cell.length_a   1.000
_cell.length_b   1.000
_cell.length_c   1.000
_cell.angle_alpha   90.00
_cell.angle_beta   90.00
_cell.angle_gamma   90.00
#
_symmetry.space_group_name_H-M   'P 1'
#
loop_
_entity.id
_entity.type
_entity.pdbx_description
1 polymer ?
#
loop_
_entity_poly.entity_id
_entity_poly.type
_entity_poly.pdbx_seq_one_letter_code
_entity_poly.pdbx_strand_id
1 'polypeptide(L)'
;MLESTVPCPLCNTLPGLPAIPSVVQQFCSPHVQKLLSQNDPPLEMERANIHETITSGTTAVYLLNERILETQRILDAFISEREQVLSCINDARTLLHPIRTINDDILREIFLWCVYDWEDIVSCHHQYHDSLGRLEPPWTLSHVSHRWRTISLSSPRLWTSVILNFSTYSDPMIPH
;
A
#
# COMPACT_ATOMS: atom_id res chain seq x y z
N MET A 1 49.55 11.11 10.87
CA MET A 1 48.07 11.15 10.99
C MET A 1 47.61 9.70 11.05
N LEU A 2 46.96 9.31 12.15
CA LEU A 2 46.51 7.93 12.38
C LEU A 2 45.28 7.64 11.52
N GLU A 3 45.36 6.70 10.59
CA GLU A 3 44.18 6.15 9.92
C GLU A 3 43.57 5.04 10.77
N SER A 4 42.47 5.40 11.41
CA SER A 4 41.54 4.52 12.11
C SER A 4 40.88 3.58 11.10
N THR A 5 41.18 2.29 11.19
CA THR A 5 40.38 1.24 10.54
C THR A 5 39.09 1.08 11.33
N VAL A 6 38.04 1.78 10.91
CA VAL A 6 36.70 1.67 11.50
C VAL A 6 36.16 0.26 11.21
N PRO A 7 35.90 -0.59 12.23
CA PRO A 7 35.29 -1.89 12.00
C PRO A 7 33.85 -1.73 11.54
N CYS A 8 33.41 -2.55 10.58
CA CYS A 8 32.04 -2.53 10.07
C CYS A 8 31.04 -2.90 11.19
N PRO A 9 30.06 -2.03 11.50
CA PRO A 9 29.17 -2.18 12.65
C PRO A 9 28.11 -3.30 12.50
N LEU A 10 27.99 -3.90 11.31
CA LEU A 10 27.02 -4.96 11.00
C LEU A 10 27.60 -6.38 11.10
N CYS A 11 28.92 -6.51 11.25
CA CYS A 11 29.59 -7.82 11.24
C CYS A 11 29.43 -8.62 12.55
N ASN A 12 29.04 -7.97 13.64
CA ASN A 12 29.02 -8.57 14.99
C ASN A 12 27.61 -8.69 15.62
N THR A 13 26.53 -8.39 14.89
CA THR A 13 25.21 -8.13 15.51
C THR A 13 24.06 -9.01 15.03
N LEU A 14 24.29 -10.01 14.17
CA LEU A 14 23.27 -10.98 13.77
C LEU A 14 23.54 -12.37 14.34
N PRO A 15 22.82 -12.81 15.39
CA PRO A 15 22.95 -14.15 15.95
C PRO A 15 22.52 -15.20 14.91
N GLY A 16 23.36 -16.22 14.66
CA GLY A 16 23.01 -17.37 13.79
C GLY A 16 23.55 -17.32 12.36
N LEU A 17 24.35 -16.32 12.00
CA LEU A 17 25.21 -16.39 10.81
C LEU A 17 26.53 -17.08 11.19
N PRO A 18 27.05 -18.02 10.38
CA PRO A 18 28.41 -18.51 10.56
C PRO A 18 29.34 -17.30 10.50
N ALA A 19 30.34 -17.29 11.38
CA ALA A 19 31.38 -16.26 11.39
C ALA A 19 31.85 -15.99 9.96
N ILE A 20 32.07 -14.72 9.62
CA ILE A 20 32.66 -14.31 8.35
C ILE A 20 33.79 -15.30 8.05
N PRO A 21 33.81 -15.94 6.86
CA PRO A 21 34.83 -16.93 6.55
C PRO A 21 36.20 -16.31 6.85
N SER A 22 37.06 -17.05 7.56
CA SER A 22 38.43 -16.64 7.95
C SER A 22 39.24 -16.02 6.80
N VAL A 23 38.84 -16.31 5.57
CA VAL A 23 39.20 -15.66 4.30
C VAL A 23 39.29 -14.13 4.38
N VAL A 24 38.35 -13.45 5.05
CA VAL A 24 38.34 -11.97 5.13
C VAL A 24 39.44 -11.43 6.05
N GLN A 25 39.74 -12.14 7.14
CA GLN A 25 40.82 -11.74 8.07
C GLN A 25 42.22 -11.93 7.49
N GLN A 26 42.39 -12.88 6.57
CA GLN A 26 43.69 -13.24 6.00
C GLN A 26 44.22 -12.20 4.99
N PHE A 27 43.33 -11.40 4.38
CA PHE A 27 43.67 -10.37 3.38
C PHE A 27 43.74 -8.94 3.92
N CYS A 28 43.48 -8.73 5.20
CA CYS A 28 43.62 -7.42 5.85
C CYS A 28 45.07 -7.10 6.29
N SER A 29 46.07 -7.87 5.85
CA SER A 29 47.46 -7.65 6.28
C SER A 29 48.09 -6.42 5.59
N PRO A 30 49.00 -5.69 6.27
CA PRO A 30 49.71 -4.55 5.67
C PRO A 30 50.54 -4.94 4.43
N HIS A 31 51.01 -6.20 4.39
CA HIS A 31 51.76 -6.73 3.27
C HIS A 31 50.89 -6.89 2.02
N VAL A 32 49.69 -7.45 2.17
CA VAL A 32 48.72 -7.58 1.08
C VAL A 32 48.26 -6.20 0.59
N GLN A 33 48.03 -5.22 1.48
CA GLN A 33 47.72 -3.85 1.09
C GLN A 33 48.85 -3.16 0.30
N LYS A 34 50.11 -3.45 0.66
CA LYS A 34 51.27 -2.96 -0.09
C LYS A 34 51.33 -3.60 -1.49
N LEU A 35 51.13 -4.91 -1.58
CA LEU A 35 51.04 -5.62 -2.88
C LEU A 35 49.85 -5.15 -3.73
N LEU A 36 48.75 -4.69 -3.12
CA LEU A 36 47.61 -4.12 -3.87
C LEU A 36 47.87 -2.68 -4.36
N SER A 37 48.81 -1.97 -3.74
CA SER A 37 49.18 -0.59 -4.13
C SER A 37 50.40 -0.52 -5.06
N GLN A 38 51.07 -1.64 -5.31
CA GLN A 38 52.25 -1.76 -6.18
C GLN A 38 52.04 -2.88 -7.20
N ASN A 39 52.60 -2.78 -8.40
CA ASN A 39 52.49 -3.83 -9.43
C ASN A 39 53.54 -4.96 -9.26
N ASP A 40 54.06 -5.16 -8.05
CA ASP A 40 55.05 -6.19 -7.78
C ASP A 40 54.36 -7.57 -7.72
N PRO A 41 54.95 -8.63 -8.33
CA PRO A 41 54.36 -9.95 -8.30
C PRO A 41 54.42 -10.56 -6.89
N PRO A 42 53.36 -11.27 -6.44
CA PRO A 42 53.39 -11.99 -5.18
C PRO A 42 54.37 -13.17 -5.22
N LEU A 43 54.91 -13.52 -4.05
CA LEU A 43 55.80 -14.67 -3.86
C LEU A 43 55.04 -15.98 -4.16
N GLU A 44 55.76 -17.03 -4.56
CA GLU A 44 55.15 -18.31 -4.94
C GLU A 44 54.30 -18.94 -3.82
N MET A 45 54.77 -18.79 -2.57
CA MET A 45 54.04 -19.24 -1.38
C MET A 45 52.76 -18.43 -1.12
N GLU A 46 52.76 -17.15 -1.48
CA GLU A 46 51.60 -16.26 -1.35
C GLU A 46 50.56 -16.54 -2.44
N ARG A 47 51.01 -16.89 -3.65
CA ARG A 47 50.13 -17.28 -4.76
C ARG A 47 49.25 -18.46 -4.38
N ALA A 48 49.81 -19.49 -3.74
CA ALA A 48 49.04 -20.63 -3.27
C ALA A 48 47.94 -20.22 -2.27
N ASN A 49 48.30 -19.40 -1.27
CA ASN A 49 47.35 -18.89 -0.26
C ASN A 49 46.28 -17.98 -0.90
N ILE A 50 46.63 -17.18 -1.90
CA ILE A 50 45.71 -16.33 -2.66
C ILE A 50 44.72 -17.19 -3.45
N HIS A 51 45.19 -18.24 -4.14
CA HIS A 51 44.31 -19.16 -4.87
C HIS A 51 43.34 -19.94 -3.96
N GLU A 52 43.81 -20.40 -2.81
CA GLU A 52 42.96 -21.05 -1.80
C GLU A 52 41.89 -20.08 -1.27
N THR A 53 42.28 -18.84 -1.00
CA THR A 53 41.37 -17.77 -0.57
C THR A 53 40.31 -17.46 -1.62
N ILE A 54 40.70 -17.35 -2.90
CA ILE A 54 39.74 -17.16 -3.99
C ILE A 54 38.75 -18.32 -4.01
N THR A 55 39.23 -19.56 -3.94
CA THR A 55 38.38 -20.76 -3.99
C THR A 55 37.41 -20.84 -2.81
N SER A 56 37.91 -20.65 -1.59
CA SER A 56 37.10 -20.65 -0.38
C SER A 56 36.14 -19.45 -0.33
N GLY A 57 36.58 -18.28 -0.79
CA GLY A 57 35.77 -17.06 -0.86
C GLY A 57 34.63 -17.18 -1.86
N THR A 58 34.89 -17.70 -3.05
CA THR A 58 33.85 -17.97 -4.06
C THR A 58 32.81 -18.96 -3.55
N THR A 59 33.25 -20.03 -2.87
CA THR A 59 32.34 -21.01 -2.27
C THR A 59 31.48 -20.39 -1.18
N ALA A 60 32.06 -19.54 -0.32
CA ALA A 60 31.32 -18.84 0.72
C ALA A 60 30.30 -17.84 0.16
N VAL A 61 30.65 -17.08 -0.89
CA VAL A 61 29.73 -16.16 -1.57
C VAL A 61 28.55 -16.94 -2.17
N TYR A 62 28.80 -18.08 -2.80
CA TYR A 62 27.74 -18.93 -3.33
C TYR A 62 26.77 -19.37 -2.24
N LEU A 63 27.27 -19.89 -1.12
CA LEU A 63 26.43 -20.32 0.01
C LEU A 63 25.62 -19.16 0.63
N LEU A 64 26.23 -17.98 0.74
CA LEU A 64 25.52 -16.79 1.25
C LEU A 64 24.40 -16.36 0.29
N ASN A 65 24.62 -16.41 -1.02
CA ASN A 65 23.59 -16.09 -2.01
C ASN A 65 22.42 -17.08 -1.93
N GLU A 66 22.67 -18.37 -1.80
CA GLU A 66 21.60 -19.37 -1.61
C GLU A 66 20.77 -19.08 -0.36
N ARG A 67 21.41 -18.71 0.75
CA ARG A 67 20.71 -18.35 1.99
C ARG A 67 19.92 -17.05 1.86
N ILE A 68 20.45 -16.07 1.13
CA ILE A 68 19.74 -14.82 0.83
C ILE A 68 18.48 -15.13 0.04
N LEU A 69 18.59 -15.95 -1.02
CA LEU A 69 17.45 -16.35 -1.84
C LEU A 69 16.40 -17.09 -1.01
N GLU A 70 16.81 -18.05 -0.18
CA GLU A 70 15.87 -18.79 0.67
C GLU A 70 15.16 -17.87 1.68
N THR A 71 15.90 -16.98 2.32
CA THR A 71 15.32 -16.02 3.28
C THR A 71 14.36 -15.06 2.58
N GLN A 72 14.69 -14.62 1.37
CA GLN A 72 13.79 -13.79 0.54
C GLN A 72 12.50 -14.54 0.22
N ARG A 73 12.56 -15.82 -0.17
CA ARG A 73 11.35 -16.63 -0.43
C ARG A 73 10.46 -16.74 0.81
N ILE A 74 11.05 -16.99 1.97
CA ILE A 74 10.31 -17.06 3.24
C ILE A 74 9.65 -15.71 3.56
N LEU A 75 10.40 -14.61 3.39
CA LEU A 75 9.88 -13.27 3.59
C LEU A 75 8.70 -12.97 2.65
N ASP A 76 8.83 -13.28 1.36
CA ASP A 76 7.79 -13.08 0.37
C ASP A 76 6.53 -13.88 0.70
N ALA A 77 6.68 -15.11 1.19
CA ALA A 77 5.57 -15.93 1.66
C ALA A 77 4.83 -15.26 2.84
N PHE A 78 5.56 -14.76 3.84
CA PHE A 78 4.96 -14.05 4.98
C PHE A 78 4.30 -12.72 4.59
N ILE A 79 4.87 -12.00 3.62
CA ILE A 79 4.24 -10.79 3.08
C ILE A 79 2.90 -11.14 2.42
N SER A 80 2.87 -12.18 1.59
CA SER A 80 1.64 -12.63 0.94
C SER A 80 0.58 -13.10 1.94
N GLU A 81 0.98 -13.87 2.94
CA GLU A 81 0.06 -14.31 4.01
C GLU A 81 -0.50 -13.12 4.79
N ARG A 82 0.35 -12.16 5.14
CA ARG A 82 -0.09 -10.92 5.81
C ARG A 82 -1.11 -10.15 4.97
N GLU A 83 -0.89 -10.02 3.67
CA GLU A 83 -1.83 -9.35 2.76
C GLU A 83 -3.17 -10.07 2.69
N GLN A 84 -3.18 -11.40 2.62
CA GLN A 84 -4.40 -12.20 2.65
C GLN A 84 -5.18 -11.99 3.96
N VAL A 85 -4.50 -12.02 5.10
CA VAL A 85 -5.13 -11.78 6.41
C VAL A 85 -5.72 -10.38 6.49
N LEU A 86 -5.01 -9.36 6.00
CA LEU A 86 -5.52 -7.99 5.94
C LEU A 86 -6.77 -7.88 5.07
N SER A 87 -6.82 -8.58 3.94
CA SER A 87 -8.01 -8.66 3.09
C SER A 87 -9.19 -9.26 3.86
N CYS A 88 -9.00 -10.40 4.53
CA CYS A 88 -10.06 -11.02 5.32
C CYS A 88 -10.58 -10.12 6.45
N ILE A 89 -9.69 -9.38 7.12
CA ILE A 89 -10.08 -8.41 8.14
C ILE A 89 -10.92 -7.28 7.52
N ASN A 90 -10.53 -6.77 6.35
CA ASN A 90 -11.27 -5.72 5.67
C ASN A 90 -12.65 -6.20 5.22
N ASP A 91 -12.75 -7.41 4.71
CA ASP A 91 -14.03 -8.03 4.33
C ASP A 91 -14.94 -8.20 5.55
N ALA A 92 -14.40 -8.69 6.67
CA ALA A 92 -15.14 -8.82 7.92
C ALA A 92 -15.64 -7.47 8.44
N ARG A 93 -14.81 -6.42 8.43
CA ARG A 93 -15.22 -5.05 8.78
C ARG A 93 -16.33 -4.53 7.87
N THR A 94 -16.22 -4.80 6.58
CA THR A 94 -17.23 -4.41 5.59
C THR A 94 -18.54 -5.14 5.87
N LEU A 95 -18.51 -6.44 6.17
CA LEU A 95 -19.68 -7.25 6.53
C LEU A 95 -20.36 -6.76 7.81
N LEU A 96 -19.57 -6.42 8.83
CA LEU A 96 -20.04 -5.91 10.11
C LEU A 96 -20.29 -4.39 10.11
N HIS A 97 -20.22 -3.72 8.95
CA HIS A 97 -20.39 -2.29 8.88
C HIS A 97 -21.81 -1.90 9.38
N PRO A 98 -21.94 -0.93 10.31
CA PRO A 98 -23.23 -0.62 10.96
C PRO A 98 -24.39 -0.32 10.01
N ILE A 99 -24.08 0.23 8.82
CA ILE A 99 -25.08 0.52 7.79
C ILE A 99 -25.79 -0.74 7.26
N ARG A 100 -25.17 -1.92 7.41
CA ARG A 100 -25.76 -3.22 7.04
C ARG A 100 -26.67 -3.78 8.13
N THR A 101 -26.53 -3.33 9.38
CA THR A 101 -27.30 -3.82 10.54
C THR A 101 -28.39 -2.86 11.02
N ILE A 102 -28.33 -1.58 10.63
CA ILE A 102 -29.40 -0.61 10.91
C ILE A 102 -30.73 -1.13 10.33
N ASN A 103 -31.85 -0.93 11.02
CA ASN A 103 -33.17 -1.31 10.53
C ASN A 103 -33.64 -0.39 9.38
N ASP A 104 -34.51 -0.91 8.50
CA ASP A 104 -35.04 -0.15 7.36
C ASP A 104 -35.74 1.14 7.77
N ASP A 105 -36.41 1.18 8.92
CA ASP A 105 -37.11 2.38 9.40
C ASP A 105 -36.14 3.49 9.80
N ILE A 106 -35.04 3.15 10.48
CA ILE A 106 -34.01 4.13 10.82
C ILE A 106 -33.29 4.61 9.56
N LEU A 107 -33.02 3.71 8.62
CA LEU A 107 -32.40 4.10 7.35
C LEU A 107 -33.31 5.00 6.52
N ARG A 108 -34.62 4.73 6.52
CA ARG A 108 -35.65 5.59 5.90
C ARG A 108 -35.70 6.96 6.55
N GLU A 109 -35.64 7.02 7.88
CA GLU A 109 -35.58 8.28 8.61
C GLU A 109 -34.34 9.07 8.18
N ILE A 110 -33.16 8.46 8.18
CA ILE A 110 -31.92 9.10 7.70
C ILE A 110 -32.09 9.64 6.28
N PHE A 111 -32.72 8.88 5.37
CA PHE A 111 -32.95 9.34 3.99
C PHE A 111 -33.82 10.60 3.91
N LEU A 112 -34.78 10.77 4.82
CA LEU A 112 -35.62 11.97 4.86
C LEU A 112 -34.79 13.22 5.22
N TRP A 113 -33.74 13.08 6.01
CA TRP A 113 -32.78 14.16 6.31
C TRP A 113 -31.80 14.44 5.17
N CYS A 114 -31.75 13.58 4.14
CA CYS A 114 -30.87 13.75 3.00
C CYS A 114 -31.56 14.39 1.78
N VAL A 115 -32.88 14.60 1.83
CA VAL A 115 -33.66 15.21 0.74
C VAL A 115 -34.12 16.60 1.16
N TYR A 116 -34.27 17.49 0.18
CA TYR A 116 -34.75 18.85 0.43
C TYR A 116 -36.24 18.85 0.79
N ASP A 117 -36.57 19.52 1.88
CA ASP A 117 -37.95 19.76 2.25
C ASP A 117 -38.48 21.08 1.67
N TRP A 118 -39.73 21.42 2.02
CA TRP A 118 -40.37 22.66 1.57
C TRP A 118 -39.65 23.92 2.09
N GLU A 119 -39.13 23.89 3.31
CA GLU A 119 -38.46 25.04 3.93
C GLU A 119 -37.11 25.30 3.24
N ASP A 120 -36.39 24.24 2.87
CA ASP A 120 -35.18 24.31 2.06
C ASP A 120 -35.42 24.93 0.68
N ILE A 121 -36.58 24.67 0.09
CA ILE A 121 -37.00 25.21 -1.22
C ILE A 121 -37.29 26.71 -1.10
N VAL A 122 -38.11 27.10 -0.13
CA VAL A 122 -38.59 28.48 0.02
C VAL A 122 -37.49 29.43 0.46
N SER A 123 -36.53 28.95 1.25
CA SER A 123 -35.40 29.75 1.71
C SER A 123 -34.39 30.07 0.60
N CYS A 124 -34.51 29.49 -0.59
CA CYS A 124 -33.62 29.69 -1.75
C CYS A 124 -32.14 29.41 -1.45
N HIS A 125 -31.82 28.71 -0.37
CA HIS A 125 -30.43 28.43 0.02
C HIS A 125 -29.71 27.48 -0.97
N HIS A 126 -30.46 26.78 -1.82
CA HIS A 126 -29.96 25.75 -2.74
C HIS A 126 -30.26 26.07 -4.20
N GLN A 127 -29.89 27.29 -4.64
CA GLN A 127 -30.20 27.85 -5.96
C GLN A 127 -29.66 27.03 -7.17
N TYR A 128 -28.80 26.05 -6.92
CA TYR A 128 -28.17 25.19 -7.94
C TYR A 128 -28.74 23.76 -7.99
N HIS A 129 -29.65 23.39 -7.09
CA HIS A 129 -30.20 22.04 -7.07
C HIS A 129 -31.19 21.81 -8.22
N ASP A 130 -31.05 20.67 -8.90
CA ASP A 130 -31.99 20.18 -9.91
C ASP A 130 -32.36 18.74 -9.57
N SER A 131 -33.63 18.49 -9.32
CA SER A 131 -34.16 17.16 -9.00
C SER A 131 -34.09 16.17 -10.16
N LEU A 132 -33.74 16.60 -11.37
CA LEU A 132 -33.41 15.73 -12.49
C LEU A 132 -31.92 15.32 -12.50
N GLY A 133 -31.10 15.92 -11.63
CA GLY A 133 -29.70 15.56 -11.42
C GLY A 133 -29.58 14.16 -10.81
N ARG A 134 -29.02 13.20 -11.57
CA ARG A 134 -28.79 11.83 -11.07
C ARG A 134 -27.79 11.74 -9.92
N LEU A 135 -26.98 12.79 -9.74
CA LEU A 135 -25.99 12.92 -8.67
C LEU A 135 -26.54 13.71 -7.48
N GLU A 136 -27.82 14.06 -7.49
CA GLU A 136 -28.51 14.77 -6.43
C GLU A 136 -29.52 13.86 -5.69
N PRO A 137 -29.83 14.13 -4.42
CA PRO A 137 -30.91 13.43 -3.72
C PRO A 137 -32.28 13.73 -4.38
N PRO A 138 -33.23 12.78 -4.33
CA PRO A 138 -33.16 11.45 -3.71
C PRO A 138 -32.44 10.38 -4.56
N TRP A 139 -32.04 10.69 -5.80
CA TRP A 139 -31.50 9.69 -6.74
C TRP A 139 -30.23 9.01 -6.23
N THR A 140 -29.32 9.79 -5.64
CA THR A 140 -28.07 9.28 -5.04
C THR A 140 -28.29 8.13 -4.07
N LEU A 141 -29.33 8.22 -3.23
CA LEU A 141 -29.70 7.18 -2.26
C LEU A 141 -30.05 5.87 -2.97
N SER A 142 -30.73 5.94 -4.12
CA SER A 142 -31.12 4.78 -4.92
C SER A 142 -29.94 4.13 -5.67
N HIS A 143 -28.78 4.77 -5.73
CA HIS A 143 -27.60 4.26 -6.44
C HIS A 143 -26.59 3.52 -5.56
N VAL A 144 -26.71 3.60 -4.22
CA VAL A 144 -25.71 3.02 -3.29
C VAL A 144 -25.75 1.48 -3.24
N SER A 145 -26.93 0.89 -3.05
CA SER A 145 -27.09 -0.57 -2.93
C SER A 145 -28.50 -1.01 -3.31
N HIS A 146 -28.70 -2.31 -3.53
CA HIS A 146 -30.04 -2.86 -3.76
C HIS A 146 -30.99 -2.52 -2.60
N ARG A 147 -30.56 -2.69 -1.35
CA ARG A 147 -31.38 -2.40 -0.16
C ARG A 147 -31.76 -0.91 -0.09
N TRP A 148 -30.81 -0.02 -0.33
CA TRP A 148 -31.07 1.43 -0.33
C TRP A 148 -32.03 1.82 -1.46
N ARG A 149 -31.88 1.22 -2.65
CA ARG A 149 -32.81 1.40 -3.76
C ARG A 149 -34.22 0.98 -3.40
N THR A 150 -34.39 -0.21 -2.81
CA THR A 150 -35.71 -0.69 -2.38
C THR A 150 -36.35 0.28 -1.41
N ILE A 151 -35.63 0.72 -0.37
CA ILE A 151 -36.15 1.64 0.64
C ILE A 151 -36.46 3.01 0.04
N SER A 152 -35.57 3.55 -0.79
CA SER A 152 -35.74 4.85 -1.45
C SER A 152 -36.98 4.86 -2.35
N LEU A 153 -37.15 3.84 -3.19
CA LEU A 153 -38.30 3.74 -4.09
C LEU A 153 -39.61 3.40 -3.35
N SER A 154 -39.54 2.66 -2.25
CA SER A 154 -40.71 2.30 -1.44
C SER A 154 -41.14 3.40 -0.46
N SER A 155 -40.46 4.55 -0.43
CA SER A 155 -40.71 5.63 0.52
C SER A 155 -41.18 6.89 -0.23
N PRO A 156 -42.50 7.04 -0.47
CA PRO A 156 -43.04 8.14 -1.28
C PRO A 156 -42.66 9.54 -0.77
N ARG A 157 -42.46 9.68 0.54
CA ARG A 157 -42.06 10.93 1.21
C ARG A 157 -40.71 11.49 0.71
N LEU A 158 -39.84 10.67 0.13
CA LEU A 158 -38.57 11.14 -0.44
C LEU A 158 -38.76 11.85 -1.80
N TRP A 159 -39.94 11.71 -2.40
CA TRP A 159 -40.24 12.15 -3.77
C TRP A 159 -41.33 13.22 -3.82
N THR A 160 -41.68 13.82 -2.68
CA THR A 160 -42.75 14.83 -2.58
C THR A 160 -42.33 16.22 -3.02
N SER A 161 -41.03 16.48 -3.09
CA SER A 161 -40.44 17.78 -3.41
C SER A 161 -39.68 17.69 -4.73
N VAL A 162 -40.02 18.54 -5.70
CA VAL A 162 -39.35 18.60 -7.00
C VAL A 162 -38.89 20.03 -7.28
N ILE A 163 -37.59 20.20 -7.48
CA ILE A 163 -36.94 21.47 -7.83
C ILE A 163 -36.43 21.34 -9.26
N LEU A 164 -36.84 22.25 -10.14
CA LEU A 164 -36.37 22.31 -11.52
C LEU A 164 -35.61 23.61 -11.72
N ASN A 165 -34.32 23.49 -12.04
CA ASN A 165 -33.54 24.63 -12.46
C ASN A 165 -33.70 24.82 -13.98
N PHE A 166 -34.54 25.77 -14.42
CA PHE A 166 -34.72 25.98 -15.86
C PHE A 166 -33.49 26.60 -16.55
N SER A 167 -32.59 27.22 -15.78
CA SER A 167 -31.37 27.83 -16.34
C SER A 167 -30.40 26.81 -16.92
N THR A 168 -30.39 25.56 -16.41
CA THR A 168 -29.58 24.46 -16.94
C THR A 168 -30.11 23.86 -18.24
N TYR A 169 -31.35 24.16 -18.62
CA TYR A 169 -31.97 23.69 -19.87
C TYR A 169 -32.08 24.78 -20.94
N SER A 170 -31.83 26.03 -20.56
CA SER A 170 -31.74 27.14 -21.48
C SER A 170 -30.30 27.30 -21.99
N ASP A 171 -29.87 26.44 -22.92
CA ASP A 171 -28.73 26.77 -23.78
C ASP A 171 -29.24 27.71 -24.90
N PRO A 172 -28.47 28.74 -25.33
CA PRO A 172 -28.95 29.72 -26.29
C PRO A 172 -29.07 29.04 -27.65
N MET A 173 -30.26 29.10 -28.23
CA MET A 173 -30.56 28.98 -29.67
C MET A 173 -29.32 28.65 -30.52
N ILE A 174 -29.10 27.36 -30.81
CA ILE A 174 -28.13 26.91 -31.80
C ILE A 174 -28.47 27.64 -33.11
N PRO A 175 -27.59 28.52 -33.66
CA PRO A 175 -27.84 29.12 -34.96
C PRO A 175 -27.63 28.04 -36.03
N HIS A 176 -28.65 27.85 -36.87
CA HIS A 176 -28.58 27.06 -38.10
C HIS A 176 -27.56 27.62 -39.09
#